data_AF-A0A9E4UN42-F1
#
_entry.id   AF-A0A9E4UN42-F1
#
_cell.length_a   1.000
_cell.length_b   1.000
_cell.length_c   1.000
_cell.angle_alpha   90.00
_cell.angle_beta   90.00
_cell.angle_gamma   90.00
#
_symmetry.space_group_name_H-M   'P 1'
#
loop_
_entity.id
_entity.type
_entity.pdbx_description
1 polymer ?
#
loop_
_entity_poly.entity_id
_entity_poly.type
_entity_poly.pdbx_seq_one_letter_code
_entity_poly.pdbx_strand_id
1 'polypeptide(L)'
;MGASDGKAEGLSGSAGGSEQAIPRQRSGAPSEDYIQWLESRSMRYQAVQLSALIAGSSRQWRNPYGHPRSKEFVTDASVWFTSYAAATIGHADKSVVQTLGDHDLLSTFQDIGIEGIHTGPMRRAGGITGRQYTPTIDGLFDRIELTVDPLFGTDEEYVQMTQSAKQHGIAIIGDLVPSHTGKGADFRLAERAYKNYEGLYTMIEIPEEDWELLGSVRKGADSINLSQETVQLLEDKGHIPGPLELIVFHDPGVKDSNWSATDVVTGVDGRRRRWVYLHVFKEGQPSLNWLDPTMGAQRIIMADVVHALHALGASALRLDASPLLAVEGRDGLDKSWVEGHPLAEGGANLIAMMIRKLGGYSFQELNQPLEDLKKFTTWGADLSYDFFT
;
A
#
# COMPACT_ATOMS: atom_id res chain seq x y z
N MET A 1 27.54 -78.32 46.01
CA MET A 1 27.68 -79.04 44.71
C MET A 1 27.13 -78.11 43.66
N GLY A 2 27.78 -77.68 42.59
CA GLY A 2 29.10 -77.86 42.02
C GLY A 2 29.14 -76.85 40.86
N ALA A 3 30.33 -76.35 40.56
CA ALA A 3 30.56 -75.30 39.57
C ALA A 3 30.20 -75.72 38.12
N SER A 4 29.91 -74.73 37.28
CA SER A 4 30.33 -74.76 35.86
C SER A 4 30.48 -73.35 35.30
N ASP A 5 31.72 -73.03 34.93
CA ASP A 5 32.18 -71.88 34.16
C ASP A 5 31.65 -71.85 32.72
N GLY A 6 31.60 -70.67 32.09
CA GLY A 6 31.43 -70.57 30.64
C GLY A 6 31.23 -69.18 30.02
N LYS A 7 32.33 -68.43 29.90
CA LYS A 7 32.70 -67.46 28.83
C LYS A 7 31.84 -66.20 28.50
N ALA A 8 32.52 -65.09 28.75
CA ALA A 8 32.54 -63.76 28.15
C ALA A 8 32.01 -63.54 26.72
N GLU A 9 31.38 -62.37 26.53
CA GLU A 9 31.78 -61.37 25.53
C GLU A 9 31.30 -59.99 26.01
N GLY A 10 32.22 -59.03 26.08
CA GLY A 10 31.95 -57.65 26.51
C GLY A 10 31.43 -56.80 25.36
N LEU A 11 30.84 -55.65 25.69
CA LEU A 11 31.06 -54.39 24.98
C LEU A 11 30.62 -53.21 25.87
N SER A 12 31.56 -52.28 25.95
CA SER A 12 31.57 -50.99 26.64
C SER A 12 30.37 -50.10 26.32
N GLY A 13 29.88 -49.37 27.33
CA GLY A 13 28.79 -48.43 27.18
C GLY A 13 29.17 -47.08 26.57
N SER A 14 28.14 -46.26 26.36
CA SER A 14 28.20 -44.81 26.57
C SER A 14 26.77 -44.27 26.63
N ALA A 15 26.43 -43.57 27.71
CA ALA A 15 25.18 -42.86 27.89
C ALA A 15 25.07 -41.72 26.86
N GLY A 16 24.04 -41.77 26.01
CA GLY A 16 23.69 -40.68 25.09
C GLY A 16 22.88 -39.62 25.81
N GLY A 17 23.54 -38.50 26.15
CA GLY A 17 22.85 -37.25 26.48
C GLY A 17 22.29 -36.62 25.21
N SER A 18 20.99 -36.36 25.21
CA SER A 18 20.29 -35.64 24.14
C SER A 18 20.63 -34.15 24.19
N GLU A 19 21.62 -33.72 23.40
CA GLU A 19 21.75 -32.31 23.03
C GLU A 19 20.66 -31.97 22.02
N GLN A 20 19.70 -31.15 22.44
CA GLN A 20 18.79 -30.45 21.53
C GLN A 20 19.64 -29.57 20.61
N ALA A 21 19.70 -29.95 19.34
CA ALA A 21 20.34 -29.14 18.31
C ALA A 21 19.58 -27.81 18.16
N ILE A 22 20.18 -26.73 18.67
CA ILE A 22 19.79 -25.36 18.32
C ILE A 22 19.93 -25.25 16.79
N PRO A 23 18.88 -24.84 16.04
CA PRO A 23 19.00 -24.71 14.59
C PRO A 23 20.11 -23.70 14.29
N ARG A 24 21.17 -24.15 13.61
CA ARG A 24 22.18 -23.23 13.06
C ARG A 24 21.45 -22.29 12.12
N GLN A 25 21.43 -21.00 12.47
CA GLN A 25 20.94 -19.93 11.62
C GLN A 25 21.60 -20.10 10.23
N ARG A 26 20.79 -20.41 9.21
CA ARG A 26 21.29 -20.57 7.83
C ARG A 26 21.92 -19.24 7.44
N SER A 27 23.23 -19.25 7.15
CA SER A 27 24.01 -18.05 6.87
C SER A 27 23.31 -17.16 5.84
N GLY A 28 22.98 -15.92 6.20
CA GLY A 28 22.37 -14.93 5.31
C GLY A 28 20.86 -14.70 5.46
N ALA A 29 20.12 -15.57 6.18
CA ALA A 29 18.71 -15.32 6.46
C ALA A 29 18.54 -14.08 7.37
N PRO A 30 17.46 -13.28 7.19
CA PRO A 30 17.17 -12.17 8.09
C PRO A 30 16.96 -12.68 9.52
N SER A 31 17.44 -11.92 10.51
CA SER A 31 17.18 -12.24 11.92
C SER A 31 15.69 -12.17 12.25
N GLU A 32 15.21 -13.01 13.16
CA GLU A 32 13.82 -13.01 13.61
C GLU A 32 13.38 -11.63 14.14
N ASP A 33 14.21 -10.97 14.94
CA ASP A 33 13.98 -9.61 15.45
C ASP A 33 13.79 -8.57 14.32
N TYR A 34 14.42 -8.77 13.17
CA TYR A 34 14.24 -7.90 12.02
C TYR A 34 12.88 -8.13 11.34
N ILE A 35 12.48 -9.39 11.21
CA ILE A 35 11.16 -9.74 10.66
C ILE A 35 10.04 -9.24 11.58
N GLN A 36 10.17 -9.40 12.89
CA GLN A 36 9.21 -8.87 13.87
C GLN A 36 9.14 -7.34 13.79
N TRP A 37 10.28 -6.66 13.63
CA TRP A 37 10.31 -5.21 13.47
C TRP A 37 9.59 -4.74 12.20
N LEU A 38 9.75 -5.44 11.08
CA LEU A 38 8.99 -5.18 9.86
C LEU A 38 7.51 -5.47 10.07
N GLU A 39 7.15 -6.64 10.59
CA GLU A 39 5.75 -7.05 10.77
C GLU A 39 4.97 -6.08 11.66
N SER A 40 5.58 -5.56 12.74
CA SER A 40 4.95 -4.55 13.61
C SER A 40 4.60 -3.23 12.89
N ARG A 41 5.21 -2.96 11.74
CA ARG A 41 4.99 -1.77 10.90
C ARG A 41 4.16 -2.05 9.65
N SER A 42 3.82 -3.31 9.39
CA SER A 42 3.11 -3.66 8.17
C SER A 42 1.65 -3.20 8.23
N MET A 43 1.20 -2.57 7.15
CA MET A 43 -0.20 -2.16 7.00
C MET A 43 -1.11 -3.39 7.00
N ARG A 44 -0.64 -4.51 6.43
CA ARG A 44 -1.39 -5.78 6.45
C ARG A 44 -1.59 -6.32 7.86
N TYR A 45 -0.58 -6.22 8.72
CA TYR A 45 -0.66 -6.62 10.10
C TYR A 45 -1.64 -5.73 10.87
N GLN A 46 -1.52 -4.41 10.68
CA GLN A 46 -2.45 -3.43 11.28
C GLN A 46 -3.89 -3.60 10.79
N ALA A 47 -4.09 -4.03 9.54
CA ALA A 47 -5.42 -4.24 8.97
C ALA A 47 -6.29 -5.22 9.75
N VAL A 48 -5.69 -6.22 10.40
CA VAL A 48 -6.41 -7.17 11.26
C VAL A 48 -7.01 -6.45 12.48
N GLN A 49 -6.23 -5.57 13.12
CA GLN A 49 -6.66 -4.82 14.31
C GLN A 49 -7.75 -3.80 13.96
N LEU A 50 -7.58 -3.06 12.88
CA LEU A 50 -8.56 -2.07 12.43
C LEU A 50 -9.88 -2.71 12.01
N SER A 51 -9.82 -3.85 11.29
CA SER A 51 -11.02 -4.59 10.91
C SER A 51 -11.83 -5.05 12.14
N ALA A 52 -11.17 -5.41 13.24
CA ALA A 52 -11.82 -5.83 14.48
C ALA A 52 -12.66 -4.71 15.13
N LEU A 53 -12.38 -3.44 14.85
CA LEU A 53 -13.17 -2.29 15.34
C LEU A 53 -14.57 -2.23 14.72
N ILE A 54 -14.76 -2.86 13.55
CA ILE A 54 -15.97 -2.75 12.74
C ILE A 54 -16.66 -4.10 12.56
N ALA A 55 -15.90 -5.20 12.49
CA ALA A 55 -16.40 -6.55 12.29
C ALA A 55 -17.50 -6.90 13.32
N GLY A 56 -18.64 -7.38 12.83
CA GLY A 56 -19.80 -7.74 13.66
C GLY A 56 -20.50 -6.57 14.37
N SER A 57 -20.04 -5.32 14.20
CA SER A 57 -20.62 -4.16 14.88
C SER A 57 -21.82 -3.58 14.12
N SER A 58 -22.73 -2.93 14.86
CA SER A 58 -23.90 -2.25 14.27
C SER A 58 -23.54 -1.08 13.35
N ARG A 59 -22.29 -0.58 13.40
CA ARG A 59 -21.80 0.50 12.52
C ARG A 59 -21.95 0.15 11.04
N GLN A 60 -21.85 -1.14 10.69
CA GLN A 60 -21.98 -1.63 9.32
C GLN A 60 -23.38 -1.44 8.69
N TRP A 61 -24.39 -1.12 9.50
CA TRP A 61 -25.79 -1.06 9.06
C TRP A 61 -26.40 0.33 9.17
N ARG A 62 -25.60 1.36 9.50
CA ARG A 62 -26.12 2.70 9.79
C ARG A 62 -26.38 3.53 8.54
N ASN A 63 -25.68 3.26 7.45
CA ASN A 63 -25.70 4.10 6.26
C ASN A 63 -26.02 3.27 5.02
N PRO A 64 -26.92 3.74 4.13
CA PRO A 64 -27.03 3.18 2.79
C PRO A 64 -25.72 3.47 2.02
N TYR A 65 -25.29 2.51 1.20
CA TYR A 65 -24.01 2.61 0.51
C TYR A 65 -24.06 2.24 -0.98
N GLY A 66 -25.21 1.78 -1.47
CA GLY A 66 -25.35 1.27 -2.83
C GLY A 66 -25.29 2.33 -3.92
N HIS A 67 -25.57 3.60 -3.62
CA HIS A 67 -25.56 4.69 -4.59
C HIS A 67 -24.71 5.88 -4.13
N PRO A 68 -24.04 6.58 -5.06
CA PRO A 68 -23.36 7.85 -4.78
C PRO A 68 -24.29 8.88 -4.12
N ARG A 69 -23.76 9.64 -3.16
CA ARG A 69 -24.47 10.68 -2.38
C ARG A 69 -24.01 12.08 -2.76
N SER A 70 -23.80 12.35 -4.04
CA SER A 70 -23.19 13.59 -4.56
C SER A 70 -23.88 14.87 -4.06
N LYS A 71 -25.22 14.89 -4.06
CA LYS A 71 -25.98 16.07 -3.60
C LYS A 71 -25.81 16.32 -2.10
N GLU A 72 -25.78 15.25 -1.30
CA GLU A 72 -25.51 15.36 0.15
C GLU A 72 -24.10 15.89 0.37
N PHE A 73 -23.11 15.33 -0.33
CA PHE A 73 -21.72 15.78 -0.18
C PHE A 73 -21.54 17.26 -0.55
N VAL A 74 -22.11 17.71 -1.68
CA VAL A 74 -22.06 19.12 -2.08
C VAL A 74 -22.83 20.02 -1.11
N THR A 75 -23.89 19.51 -0.48
CA THR A 75 -24.63 20.28 0.55
C THR A 75 -23.83 20.40 1.85
N ASP A 76 -23.08 19.36 2.21
CA ASP A 76 -22.28 19.32 3.44
C ASP A 76 -20.97 20.12 3.32
N ALA A 77 -20.33 20.09 2.13
CA ALA A 77 -19.12 20.86 1.86
C ALA A 77 -18.98 21.17 0.35
N SER A 78 -19.29 22.40 -0.04
CA SER A 78 -19.25 22.87 -1.43
C SER A 78 -17.97 23.61 -1.81
N VAL A 79 -17.32 24.28 -0.85
CA VAL A 79 -16.10 25.09 -1.08
C VAL A 79 -14.95 24.56 -0.23
N TRP A 80 -13.86 24.14 -0.87
CA TRP A 80 -12.75 23.47 -0.19
C TRP A 80 -11.45 24.27 -0.27
N PHE A 81 -10.67 24.19 0.80
CA PHE A 81 -9.25 24.52 0.80
C PHE A 81 -8.43 23.25 0.64
N THR A 82 -7.56 23.20 -0.38
CA THR A 82 -6.61 22.08 -0.55
C THR A 82 -5.26 22.47 0.01
N SER A 83 -4.79 21.73 1.01
CA SER A 83 -3.46 21.87 1.58
C SER A 83 -2.54 20.78 1.05
N TYR A 84 -1.25 21.13 0.95
CA TYR A 84 -0.18 20.18 0.73
C TYR A 84 0.70 20.21 1.97
N ALA A 85 0.78 19.10 2.71
CA ALA A 85 1.44 19.06 4.01
C ALA A 85 2.89 19.56 3.94
N ALA A 86 3.64 19.13 2.91
CA ALA A 86 5.03 19.54 2.70
C ALA A 86 5.20 21.04 2.35
N ALA A 87 4.14 21.71 1.91
CA ALA A 87 4.14 23.14 1.57
C ALA A 87 3.42 24.00 2.62
N THR A 88 2.89 23.41 3.70
CA THR A 88 2.24 24.15 4.77
C THR A 88 3.28 24.76 5.69
N ILE A 89 3.30 26.09 5.74
CA ILE A 89 4.21 26.85 6.62
C ILE A 89 3.39 27.36 7.80
N GLY A 90 3.54 26.69 8.94
CA GLY A 90 2.93 27.06 10.21
C GLY A 90 3.86 27.85 11.12
N HIS A 91 3.44 28.05 12.37
CA HIS A 91 4.32 28.54 13.42
C HIS A 91 5.41 27.51 13.75
N ALA A 92 6.60 27.97 14.13
CA ALA A 92 7.76 27.08 14.36
C ALA A 92 7.58 26.08 15.51
N ASP A 93 6.63 26.32 16.41
CA ASP A 93 6.28 25.48 17.56
C ASP A 93 5.05 24.58 17.31
N LYS A 94 4.45 24.65 16.11
CA LYS A 94 3.28 23.85 15.73
C LYS A 94 3.62 22.86 14.62
N SER A 95 3.04 21.67 14.70
CA SER A 95 3.03 20.72 13.60
C SER A 95 2.15 21.24 12.44
N VAL A 96 2.27 20.63 11.26
CA VAL A 96 1.40 20.94 10.11
C VAL A 96 -0.06 20.63 10.47
N VAL A 97 -0.30 19.51 11.13
CA VAL A 97 -1.63 19.10 11.57
C VAL A 97 -2.20 20.09 12.60
N GLN A 98 -1.40 20.54 13.57
CA GLN A 98 -1.81 21.59 14.51
C GLN A 98 -2.08 22.92 13.84
N THR A 99 -1.34 23.26 12.78
CA THR A 99 -1.55 24.49 11.99
C THR A 99 -2.89 24.44 11.27
N LEU A 100 -3.24 23.31 10.66
CA LEU A 100 -4.53 23.12 9.98
C LEU A 100 -5.71 23.02 10.96
N GLY A 101 -5.45 22.57 12.19
CA GLY A 101 -6.43 22.53 13.29
C GLY A 101 -6.51 23.80 14.13
N ASP A 102 -5.80 24.87 13.74
CA ASP A 102 -5.73 26.11 14.51
C ASP A 102 -7.07 26.85 14.53
N HIS A 103 -7.47 27.36 15.70
CA HIS A 103 -8.76 28.02 15.88
C HIS A 103 -8.90 29.28 15.03
N ASP A 104 -7.85 30.10 14.92
CA ASP A 104 -7.95 31.36 14.17
C ASP A 104 -8.02 31.11 12.67
N LEU A 105 -7.30 30.09 12.19
CA LEU A 105 -7.42 29.62 10.80
C LEU A 105 -8.82 29.10 10.51
N LEU A 106 -9.35 28.20 11.35
CA LEU A 106 -10.67 27.59 11.15
C LEU A 106 -11.80 28.62 11.25
N SER A 107 -11.71 29.58 12.17
CA SER A 107 -12.65 30.72 12.24
C SER A 107 -12.60 31.57 10.98
N THR A 108 -11.40 31.84 10.45
CA THR A 108 -11.24 32.59 9.20
C THR A 108 -11.85 31.83 8.03
N PHE A 109 -11.61 30.52 7.94
CA PHE A 109 -12.20 29.65 6.93
C PHE A 109 -13.72 29.64 6.99
N GLN A 110 -14.29 29.55 8.20
CA GLN A 110 -15.73 29.67 8.40
C GLN A 110 -16.27 31.02 7.91
N ASP A 111 -15.61 32.13 8.25
CA ASP A 111 -16.03 33.49 7.87
C ASP A 111 -16.03 33.73 6.35
N ILE A 112 -15.10 33.11 5.61
CA ILE A 112 -15.00 33.21 4.15
C ILE A 112 -15.75 32.09 3.40
N GLY A 113 -16.40 31.18 4.13
CA GLY A 113 -17.24 30.12 3.57
C GLY A 113 -16.49 28.89 3.05
N ILE A 114 -15.29 28.59 3.58
CA ILE A 114 -14.65 27.28 3.38
C ILE A 114 -15.36 26.24 4.27
N GLU A 115 -15.84 25.17 3.65
CA GLU A 115 -16.62 24.11 4.30
C GLU A 115 -15.84 22.78 4.33
N GLY A 116 -14.70 22.70 3.65
CA GLY A 116 -13.85 21.51 3.64
C GLY A 116 -12.36 21.83 3.58
N ILE A 117 -11.54 21.01 4.22
CA ILE A 117 -10.08 21.00 4.08
C ILE A 117 -9.66 19.65 3.51
N HIS A 118 -9.16 19.66 2.28
CA HIS A 118 -8.47 18.51 1.71
C HIS A 118 -7.00 18.57 2.08
N THR A 119 -6.57 17.62 2.90
CA THR A 119 -5.25 17.62 3.55
C THR A 119 -4.12 17.05 2.68
N GLY A 120 -4.45 16.43 1.55
CA GLY A 120 -3.50 15.64 0.79
C GLY A 120 -3.09 14.34 1.53
N PRO A 121 -2.14 13.58 0.97
CA PRO A 121 -1.53 12.46 1.68
C PRO A 121 -0.71 12.97 2.87
N MET A 122 -1.04 12.52 4.08
CA MET A 122 -0.30 12.83 5.32
C MET A 122 0.22 11.58 6.04
N ARG A 123 0.02 10.40 5.44
CA ARG A 123 0.50 9.16 6.04
C ARG A 123 1.98 9.01 5.85
N ARG A 124 2.59 8.22 6.74
CA ARG A 124 3.98 7.84 6.57
C ARG A 124 4.21 7.19 5.21
N ALA A 125 5.16 7.74 4.46
CA ALA A 125 5.44 7.36 3.08
C ALA A 125 6.95 7.16 2.84
N GLY A 126 7.31 6.71 1.64
CA GLY A 126 8.69 6.41 1.27
C GLY A 126 8.98 4.92 1.24
N GLY A 127 10.03 4.51 1.93
CA GLY A 127 10.49 3.14 1.94
C GLY A 127 11.32 2.82 3.16
N ILE A 128 11.83 1.59 3.21
CA ILE A 128 12.69 1.10 4.29
C ILE A 128 13.96 0.51 3.70
N THR A 129 15.13 0.94 4.19
CA THR A 129 16.43 0.29 3.93
C THR A 129 17.02 -0.16 5.26
N GLY A 130 17.16 -1.48 5.45
CA GLY A 130 17.46 -2.03 6.77
C GLY A 130 16.34 -1.64 7.76
N ARG A 131 16.65 -0.79 8.74
CA ARG A 131 15.69 -0.23 9.71
C ARG A 131 15.46 1.27 9.56
N GLN A 132 16.04 1.88 8.54
CA GLN A 132 15.92 3.31 8.30
C GLN A 132 14.80 3.57 7.30
N TYR A 133 13.97 4.56 7.61
CA TYR A 133 13.01 5.09 6.66
C TYR A 133 13.75 5.92 5.61
N THR A 134 13.33 5.77 4.36
CA THR A 134 13.79 6.61 3.25
C THR A 134 12.78 7.72 3.00
N PRO A 135 13.18 8.87 2.42
CA PRO A 135 12.24 9.89 2.01
C PRO A 135 11.18 9.36 1.05
N THR A 136 10.03 10.04 1.00
CA THR A 136 9.07 9.87 -0.09
C THR A 136 9.72 10.19 -1.42
N ILE A 137 9.38 9.42 -2.45
CA ILE A 137 9.79 9.69 -3.83
C ILE A 137 8.68 10.38 -4.63
N ASP A 138 7.49 10.56 -4.06
CA ASP A 138 6.32 11.06 -4.79
C ASP A 138 5.34 11.84 -3.91
N GLY A 139 5.83 12.83 -3.17
CA GLY A 139 4.95 13.75 -2.43
C GLY A 139 4.01 13.05 -1.44
N LEU A 140 4.45 11.91 -0.87
CA LEU A 140 3.75 11.04 0.09
C LEU A 140 2.69 10.11 -0.49
N PHE A 141 2.57 9.99 -1.82
CA PHE A 141 1.71 9.00 -2.45
C PHE A 141 2.24 7.56 -2.35
N ASP A 142 3.50 7.38 -1.95
CA ASP A 142 4.17 6.11 -1.67
C ASP A 142 4.02 5.67 -0.20
N ARG A 143 2.78 5.54 0.28
CA ARG A 143 2.43 5.19 1.67
C ARG A 143 3.02 3.84 2.13
N ILE A 144 3.55 3.80 3.35
CA ILE A 144 4.13 2.58 3.95
C ILE A 144 3.59 2.22 5.33
N GLU A 145 2.92 3.16 6.03
CA GLU A 145 2.21 2.92 7.29
C GLU A 145 0.89 3.71 7.30
N LEU A 146 -0.07 3.33 8.15
CA LEU A 146 -1.39 4.00 8.23
C LEU A 146 -1.40 5.20 9.18
N THR A 147 -0.37 5.37 10.00
CA THR A 147 -0.21 6.48 10.94
C THR A 147 0.16 7.77 10.19
N VAL A 148 -0.16 8.92 10.79
CA VAL A 148 0.33 10.23 10.32
C VAL A 148 1.86 10.23 10.32
N ASP A 149 2.45 10.80 9.27
CA ASP A 149 3.90 10.94 9.18
C ASP A 149 4.41 11.89 10.28
N PRO A 150 5.41 11.48 11.08
CA PRO A 150 5.98 12.32 12.14
C PRO A 150 6.51 13.68 11.68
N LEU A 151 6.74 13.88 10.38
CA LEU A 151 7.08 15.19 9.81
C LEU A 151 5.93 16.19 9.88
N PHE A 152 4.68 15.75 9.94
CA PHE A 152 3.49 16.62 9.90
C PHE A 152 2.70 16.66 11.20
N GLY A 153 2.85 15.65 12.06
CA GLY A 153 2.19 15.60 13.35
C GLY A 153 2.02 14.17 13.87
N THR A 154 0.97 13.95 14.65
CA THR A 154 0.58 12.64 15.21
C THR A 154 -0.88 12.31 14.90
N ASP A 155 -1.26 11.05 15.11
CA ASP A 155 -2.67 10.64 14.99
C ASP A 155 -3.55 11.39 16.02
N GLU A 156 -3.05 11.63 17.24
CA GLU A 156 -3.75 12.40 18.27
C GLU A 156 -3.98 13.85 17.83
N GLU A 157 -2.97 14.50 17.26
CA GLU A 157 -3.11 15.85 16.70
C GLU A 157 -4.12 15.87 15.54
N TYR A 158 -4.13 14.82 14.71
CA TYR A 158 -5.08 14.73 13.60
C TYR A 158 -6.51 14.60 14.10
N VAL A 159 -6.74 13.78 15.14
CA VAL A 159 -8.03 13.70 15.84
C VAL A 159 -8.45 15.04 16.43
N GLN A 160 -7.52 15.80 17.00
CA GLN A 160 -7.81 17.15 17.52
C GLN A 160 -8.19 18.11 16.38
N MET A 161 -7.45 18.08 15.26
CA MET A 161 -7.77 18.87 14.06
C MET A 161 -9.17 18.54 13.54
N THR A 162 -9.55 17.26 13.42
CA THR A 162 -10.89 16.89 12.94
C THR A 162 -12.00 17.33 13.90
N GLN A 163 -11.76 17.27 15.22
CA GLN A 163 -12.70 17.78 16.23
C GLN A 163 -12.86 19.30 16.16
N SER A 164 -11.76 20.05 16.07
CA SER A 164 -11.78 21.51 15.94
C SER A 164 -12.45 21.96 14.65
N ALA A 165 -12.14 21.33 13.51
CA ALA A 165 -12.76 21.62 12.22
C ALA A 165 -14.27 21.37 12.27
N LYS A 166 -14.70 20.27 12.89
CA LYS A 166 -16.12 19.94 13.06
C LYS A 166 -16.88 21.00 13.87
N GLN A 167 -16.26 21.61 14.88
CA GLN A 167 -16.89 22.70 15.65
C GLN A 167 -17.16 23.95 14.79
N HIS A 168 -16.40 24.14 13.72
CA HIS A 168 -16.54 25.23 12.76
C HIS A 168 -17.39 24.84 11.53
N GLY A 169 -17.94 23.62 11.50
CA GLY A 169 -18.68 23.11 10.34
C GLY A 169 -17.80 22.76 9.14
N ILE A 170 -16.50 22.52 9.36
CA ILE A 170 -15.52 22.22 8.31
C ILE A 170 -15.25 20.71 8.27
N ALA A 171 -15.43 20.11 7.09
CA ALA A 171 -15.12 18.70 6.85
C ALA A 171 -13.62 18.50 6.61
N ILE A 172 -13.00 17.52 7.28
CA ILE A 172 -11.64 17.09 6.95
C ILE A 172 -11.71 15.98 5.90
N ILE A 173 -10.97 16.17 4.82
CA ILE A 173 -10.92 15.29 3.66
C ILE A 173 -9.49 14.75 3.54
N GLY A 174 -9.33 13.43 3.58
CA GLY A 174 -8.04 12.75 3.47
C GLY A 174 -7.81 12.11 2.10
N ASP A 175 -6.66 11.45 1.92
CA ASP A 175 -6.33 10.66 0.72
C ASP A 175 -6.24 9.16 1.01
N LEU A 176 -6.65 8.36 0.02
CA LEU A 176 -6.41 6.93 -0.12
C LEU A 176 -5.62 6.66 -1.39
N VAL A 177 -4.63 5.78 -1.29
CA VAL A 177 -3.82 5.32 -2.43
C VAL A 177 -4.07 3.83 -2.64
N PRO A 178 -5.10 3.44 -3.42
CA PRO A 178 -5.47 2.05 -3.63
C PRO A 178 -4.59 1.27 -4.60
N SER A 179 -3.84 1.92 -5.49
CA SER A 179 -3.13 1.25 -6.59
C SER A 179 -1.74 0.74 -6.22
N HIS A 180 -1.10 1.32 -5.21
CA HIS A 180 0.29 1.00 -4.85
C HIS A 180 0.59 1.38 -3.39
N THR A 181 1.75 0.93 -2.91
CA THR A 181 2.36 1.40 -1.65
C THR A 181 3.74 1.97 -1.95
N GLY A 182 4.45 2.48 -0.95
CA GLY A 182 5.91 2.61 -1.01
C GLY A 182 6.63 1.29 -0.75
N LYS A 183 7.96 1.26 -0.83
CA LYS A 183 8.81 0.09 -0.49
C LYS A 183 8.99 -0.08 1.02
N GLY A 184 7.86 -0.17 1.72
CA GLY A 184 7.74 -0.24 3.17
C GLY A 184 7.88 -1.65 3.74
N ALA A 185 7.39 -1.84 4.98
CA ALA A 185 7.47 -3.11 5.68
C ALA A 185 6.80 -4.26 4.91
N ASP A 186 5.61 -4.01 4.35
CA ASP A 186 4.87 -5.00 3.56
C ASP A 186 5.70 -5.50 2.35
N PHE A 187 6.31 -4.59 1.59
CA PHE A 187 7.17 -4.94 0.44
C PHE A 187 8.43 -5.68 0.90
N ARG A 188 9.09 -5.23 1.98
CA ARG A 188 10.29 -5.92 2.50
C ARG A 188 9.98 -7.33 3.02
N LEU A 189 8.78 -7.56 3.56
CA LEU A 189 8.33 -8.90 3.95
C LEU A 189 8.00 -9.76 2.73
N ALA A 190 7.40 -9.17 1.69
CA ALA A 190 7.13 -9.82 0.41
C ALA A 190 8.41 -10.34 -0.27
N GLU A 191 9.43 -9.48 -0.42
CA GLU A 191 10.74 -9.84 -1.01
C GLU A 191 11.43 -11.01 -0.27
N ARG A 192 11.08 -11.21 1.00
CA ARG A 192 11.67 -12.24 1.88
C ARG A 192 10.84 -13.51 1.95
N ALA A 193 9.79 -13.65 1.14
CA ALA A 193 8.85 -14.76 1.14
C ALA A 193 8.31 -15.05 2.57
N TYR A 194 8.03 -13.99 3.34
CA TYR A 194 7.48 -14.14 4.68
C TYR A 194 5.96 -14.34 4.59
N LYS A 195 5.47 -15.49 5.06
CA LYS A 195 4.05 -15.87 5.00
C LYS A 195 3.53 -15.85 3.56
N ASN A 196 2.71 -14.86 3.22
CA ASN A 196 2.11 -14.68 1.91
C ASN A 196 2.05 -13.19 1.55
N TYR A 197 3.07 -12.42 1.94
CA TYR A 197 3.13 -10.97 1.69
C TYR A 197 3.40 -10.66 0.21
N GLU A 198 4.00 -11.58 -0.54
CA GLU A 198 4.14 -11.50 -1.99
C GLU A 198 2.79 -11.32 -2.70
N GLY A 199 1.71 -11.91 -2.19
CA GLY A 199 0.35 -11.73 -2.71
C GLY A 199 -0.24 -10.33 -2.53
N LEU A 200 0.41 -9.43 -1.76
CA LEU A 200 -0.02 -8.02 -1.73
C LEU A 200 0.30 -7.29 -3.02
N TYR A 201 1.32 -7.74 -3.75
CA TYR A 201 1.89 -7.01 -4.88
C TYR A 201 1.76 -7.80 -6.16
N THR A 202 1.74 -7.08 -7.29
CA THR A 202 1.85 -7.69 -8.60
C THR A 202 3.33 -8.02 -8.83
N MET A 203 3.77 -9.15 -8.28
CA MET A 203 5.16 -9.60 -8.29
C MET A 203 5.30 -11.11 -8.47
N ILE A 204 6.42 -11.54 -9.05
CA ILE A 204 6.75 -12.94 -9.28
C ILE A 204 8.22 -13.22 -8.96
N GLU A 205 8.50 -14.37 -8.34
CA GLU A 205 9.87 -14.87 -8.13
C GLU A 205 10.40 -15.41 -9.46
N ILE A 206 11.54 -14.88 -9.93
CA ILE A 206 12.14 -15.33 -11.20
C ILE A 206 13.08 -16.51 -10.93
N PRO A 207 12.95 -17.62 -11.69
CA PRO A 207 13.87 -18.76 -11.60
C PRO A 207 15.33 -18.35 -11.80
N GLU A 208 16.26 -19.00 -11.10
CA GLU A 208 17.68 -18.63 -11.10
C GLU A 208 18.31 -18.71 -12.49
N GLU A 209 17.86 -19.65 -13.33
CA GLU A 209 18.27 -19.78 -14.74
C GLU A 209 17.98 -18.54 -15.60
N ASP A 210 17.04 -17.69 -15.18
CA ASP A 210 16.60 -16.50 -15.91
C ASP A 210 17.13 -15.19 -15.28
N TRP A 211 17.95 -15.26 -14.22
CA TRP A 211 18.45 -14.05 -13.53
C TRP A 211 19.33 -13.15 -14.40
N GLU A 212 20.03 -13.72 -15.38
CA GLU A 212 20.85 -12.96 -16.33
C GLU A 212 20.01 -11.99 -17.16
N LEU A 213 18.72 -12.29 -17.40
CA LEU A 213 17.80 -11.41 -18.14
C LEU A 213 17.52 -10.11 -17.40
N LEU A 214 17.56 -10.14 -16.06
CA LEU A 214 17.14 -9.04 -15.20
C LEU A 214 18.23 -7.96 -15.05
N GLY A 215 19.45 -8.21 -15.52
CA GLY A 215 20.59 -7.33 -15.33
C GLY A 215 21.02 -7.20 -13.87
N SER A 216 22.03 -6.35 -13.62
CA SER A 216 22.63 -6.12 -12.30
C SER A 216 22.09 -4.84 -11.66
N VAL A 217 21.67 -4.92 -10.39
CA VAL A 217 21.26 -3.72 -9.63
C VAL A 217 22.49 -2.89 -9.26
N ARG A 218 22.41 -1.57 -9.49
CA ARG A 218 23.50 -0.64 -9.14
C ARG A 218 23.70 -0.61 -7.63
N LYS A 219 24.96 -0.59 -7.18
CA LYS A 219 25.30 -0.45 -5.75
C LYS A 219 24.57 0.77 -5.14
N GLY A 220 23.78 0.52 -4.10
CA GLY A 220 23.00 1.52 -3.37
C GLY A 220 21.55 1.69 -3.85
N ALA A 221 21.19 1.12 -5.00
CA ALA A 221 19.81 0.93 -5.41
C ALA A 221 19.26 -0.40 -4.85
N ASP A 222 17.94 -0.55 -4.84
CA ASP A 222 17.27 -1.79 -4.42
C ASP A 222 16.60 -2.54 -5.59
N SER A 223 16.44 -1.86 -6.74
CA SER A 223 15.91 -2.43 -7.98
C SER A 223 16.62 -1.88 -9.23
N ILE A 224 16.32 -2.51 -10.36
CA ILE A 224 16.65 -2.04 -11.70
C ILE A 224 15.39 -2.06 -12.57
N ASN A 225 15.12 -0.96 -13.28
CA ASN A 225 14.05 -0.93 -14.27
C ASN A 225 14.41 -1.81 -15.48
N LEU A 226 13.44 -2.59 -15.95
CA LEU A 226 13.63 -3.49 -17.07
C LEU A 226 13.40 -2.77 -18.39
N SER A 227 14.21 -3.09 -19.39
CA SER A 227 13.98 -2.61 -20.76
C SER A 227 12.73 -3.27 -21.35
N GLN A 228 12.16 -2.65 -22.38
CA GLN A 228 11.05 -3.24 -23.14
C GLN A 228 11.41 -4.62 -23.73
N GLU A 229 12.65 -4.81 -24.16
CA GLU A 229 13.16 -6.09 -24.68
C GLU A 229 13.18 -7.16 -23.57
N THR A 230 13.71 -6.83 -22.39
CA THR A 230 13.69 -7.77 -21.25
C THR A 230 12.26 -8.12 -20.85
N VAL A 231 11.35 -7.14 -20.82
CA VAL A 231 9.94 -7.39 -20.52
C VAL A 231 9.30 -8.35 -21.52
N GLN A 232 9.58 -8.18 -22.83
CA GLN A 232 9.11 -9.12 -23.86
C GLN A 232 9.68 -10.52 -23.66
N LEU A 233 10.98 -10.65 -23.35
CA LEU A 233 11.60 -11.95 -23.09
C LEU A 233 10.98 -12.66 -21.88
N LEU A 234 10.60 -11.92 -20.84
CA LEU A 234 9.92 -12.46 -19.67
C LEU A 234 8.47 -12.86 -19.98
N GLU A 235 7.77 -12.12 -20.85
CA GLU A 235 6.45 -12.47 -21.36
C GLU A 235 6.50 -13.76 -22.19
N ASP A 236 7.44 -13.87 -23.13
CA ASP A 236 7.62 -15.05 -23.99
C ASP A 236 7.91 -16.32 -23.17
N LYS A 237 8.50 -16.15 -21.98
CA LYS A 237 8.75 -17.21 -20.99
C LYS A 237 7.57 -17.49 -20.06
N GLY A 238 6.50 -16.69 -20.13
CA GLY A 238 5.30 -16.83 -19.32
C GLY A 238 5.44 -16.33 -17.88
N HIS A 239 6.44 -15.50 -17.59
CA HIS A 239 6.67 -14.98 -16.23
C HIS A 239 5.76 -13.80 -15.88
N ILE A 240 5.54 -12.89 -16.83
CA ILE A 240 4.73 -11.69 -16.64
C ILE A 240 3.83 -11.43 -17.86
N PRO A 241 2.76 -10.63 -17.72
CA PRO A 241 1.88 -10.26 -18.83
C PRO A 241 2.53 -9.46 -19.97
N GLY A 242 3.77 -9.01 -19.80
CA GLY A 242 4.50 -8.25 -20.83
C GLY A 242 4.35 -6.73 -20.74
N PRO A 243 4.66 -6.01 -21.84
CA PRO A 243 4.63 -4.56 -21.88
C PRO A 243 3.20 -4.01 -21.68
N LEU A 244 3.05 -2.89 -20.97
CA LEU A 244 1.72 -2.28 -20.76
C LEU A 244 1.44 -1.20 -21.80
N GLU A 245 0.15 -0.93 -22.05
CA GLU A 245 -0.32 0.11 -22.99
C GLU A 245 0.07 1.55 -22.59
N LEU A 246 0.35 1.77 -21.31
CA LEU A 246 0.68 3.07 -20.73
C LEU A 246 1.97 2.98 -19.92
N ILE A 247 2.86 3.97 -20.05
CA ILE A 247 4.05 4.14 -19.20
C ILE A 247 4.03 5.55 -18.62
N VAL A 248 3.45 5.69 -17.41
CA VAL A 248 3.44 6.97 -16.69
C VAL A 248 4.87 7.33 -16.27
N PHE A 249 5.23 8.62 -16.35
CA PHE A 249 6.57 9.11 -16.01
C PHE A 249 7.72 8.44 -16.78
N HIS A 250 7.51 8.08 -18.06
CA HIS A 250 8.58 7.58 -18.91
C HIS A 250 9.76 8.56 -18.95
N ASP A 251 10.94 8.07 -18.61
CA ASP A 251 12.20 8.82 -18.63
C ASP A 251 13.29 7.88 -19.17
N PRO A 252 13.83 8.14 -20.39
CA PRO A 252 14.76 7.22 -21.06
C PRO A 252 15.96 6.83 -20.19
N GLY A 253 16.16 5.53 -20.01
CA GLY A 253 17.24 4.95 -19.20
C GLY A 253 17.04 5.06 -17.68
N VAL A 254 15.88 5.57 -17.24
CA VAL A 254 15.46 5.63 -15.84
C VAL A 254 14.19 4.80 -15.63
N LYS A 255 13.18 5.00 -16.47
CA LYS A 255 11.91 4.27 -16.49
C LYS A 255 11.49 3.98 -17.93
N ASP A 256 12.10 2.95 -18.50
CA ASP A 256 11.82 2.45 -19.84
C ASP A 256 10.58 1.53 -19.87
N SER A 257 10.22 0.91 -18.74
CA SER A 257 9.00 0.10 -18.58
C SER A 257 8.34 0.29 -17.21
N ASN A 258 7.21 -0.39 -16.98
CA ASN A 258 6.55 -0.46 -15.67
C ASN A 258 7.02 -1.64 -14.81
N TRP A 259 8.05 -2.37 -15.25
CA TRP A 259 8.54 -3.54 -14.56
C TRP A 259 9.96 -3.28 -14.05
N SER A 260 10.20 -3.62 -12.80
CA SER A 260 11.53 -3.59 -12.20
C SER A 260 11.86 -4.95 -11.58
N ALA A 261 13.15 -5.27 -11.54
CA ALA A 261 13.66 -6.42 -10.83
C ALA A 261 14.39 -6.00 -9.55
N THR A 262 14.17 -6.72 -8.45
CA THR A 262 14.94 -6.53 -7.21
C THR A 262 16.39 -6.98 -7.39
N ASP A 263 17.26 -6.54 -6.50
CA ASP A 263 18.53 -7.23 -6.25
C ASP A 263 18.26 -8.63 -5.65
N VAL A 264 19.31 -9.40 -5.42
CA VAL A 264 19.25 -10.67 -4.72
C VAL A 264 18.85 -10.43 -3.26
N VAL A 265 17.67 -10.93 -2.89
CA VAL A 265 17.18 -10.91 -1.50
C VAL A 265 17.20 -12.32 -0.93
N THR A 266 17.70 -12.47 0.30
CA THR A 266 17.63 -13.76 1.02
C THR A 266 16.36 -13.80 1.85
N GLY A 267 15.50 -14.78 1.59
CA GLY A 267 14.23 -14.97 2.29
C GLY A 267 14.40 -15.53 3.70
N VAL A 268 13.29 -15.56 4.44
CA VAL A 268 13.25 -16.11 5.82
C VAL A 268 13.60 -17.59 5.89
N ASP A 269 13.47 -18.31 4.77
CA ASP A 269 13.85 -19.71 4.60
C ASP A 269 15.34 -19.93 4.22
N GLY A 270 16.08 -18.83 4.06
CA GLY A 270 17.48 -18.80 3.66
C GLY A 270 17.72 -18.94 2.15
N ARG A 271 16.67 -18.99 1.31
CA ARG A 271 16.85 -19.04 -0.15
C ARG A 271 17.07 -17.65 -0.72
N ARG A 272 18.00 -17.55 -1.67
CA ARG A 272 18.26 -16.33 -2.45
C ARG A 272 17.20 -16.22 -3.55
N ARG A 273 16.68 -15.02 -3.77
CA ARG A 273 15.60 -14.74 -4.72
C ARG A 273 15.85 -13.44 -5.46
N ARG A 274 15.28 -13.33 -6.65
CA ARG A 274 15.02 -12.06 -7.32
C ARG A 274 13.57 -12.01 -7.74
N TRP A 275 12.97 -10.85 -7.58
CA TRP A 275 11.56 -10.63 -7.89
C TRP A 275 11.45 -9.66 -9.05
N VAL A 276 10.54 -9.93 -9.97
CA VAL A 276 10.05 -8.92 -10.91
C VAL A 276 8.71 -8.43 -10.40
N TYR A 277 8.54 -7.11 -10.33
CA TYR A 277 7.34 -6.48 -9.81
C TYR A 277 6.88 -5.32 -10.68
N LEU A 278 5.57 -5.11 -10.71
CA LEU A 278 4.94 -4.00 -11.40
C LEU A 278 5.03 -2.72 -10.57
N HIS A 279 5.29 -1.60 -11.22
CA HIS A 279 5.11 -0.25 -10.71
C HIS A 279 4.61 0.64 -11.86
N VAL A 280 3.34 1.08 -11.80
CA VAL A 280 2.80 1.98 -12.85
C VAL A 280 3.44 3.36 -12.79
N PHE A 281 3.70 3.85 -11.56
CA PHE A 281 4.40 5.10 -11.29
C PHE A 281 5.90 4.85 -11.06
N LYS A 282 6.54 5.53 -10.11
CA LYS A 282 7.99 5.41 -9.89
C LYS A 282 8.35 4.03 -9.32
N GLU A 283 9.60 3.59 -9.50
CA GLU A 283 10.03 2.24 -9.08
C GLU A 283 9.85 1.95 -7.57
N GLY A 284 9.81 3.00 -6.73
CA GLY A 284 9.53 2.89 -5.30
C GLY A 284 8.05 2.79 -4.94
N GLN A 285 7.17 2.74 -5.95
CA GLN A 285 5.71 2.60 -5.82
C GLN A 285 5.24 1.23 -6.35
N PRO A 286 5.59 0.10 -5.70
CA PRO A 286 5.14 -1.21 -6.15
C PRO A 286 3.60 -1.32 -6.16
N SER A 287 3.08 -1.77 -7.30
CA SER A 287 1.63 -1.90 -7.54
C SER A 287 1.03 -3.05 -6.73
N LEU A 288 -0.12 -2.77 -6.12
CA LEU A 288 -0.89 -3.75 -5.35
C LEU A 288 -1.61 -4.74 -6.28
N ASN A 289 -1.71 -5.99 -5.85
CA ASN A 289 -2.46 -7.03 -6.56
C ASN A 289 -3.89 -7.14 -6.00
N TRP A 290 -4.86 -6.55 -6.71
CA TRP A 290 -6.28 -6.58 -6.35
C TRP A 290 -6.99 -7.88 -6.73
N LEU A 291 -6.38 -8.84 -7.39
CA LEU A 291 -7.02 -10.13 -7.66
C LEU A 291 -6.22 -11.32 -7.14
N ASP A 292 -5.31 -11.08 -6.20
CA ASP A 292 -4.64 -12.13 -5.47
C ASP A 292 -5.62 -12.89 -4.55
N PRO A 293 -5.57 -14.24 -4.47
CA PRO A 293 -6.46 -15.03 -3.62
C PRO A 293 -6.41 -14.68 -2.12
N THR A 294 -5.34 -14.03 -1.64
CA THR A 294 -5.24 -13.60 -0.23
C THR A 294 -6.04 -12.32 0.06
N MET A 295 -6.49 -11.61 -0.99
CA MET A 295 -7.17 -10.32 -0.95
C MET A 295 -6.38 -9.26 -0.14
N GLY A 296 -5.05 -9.32 -0.23
CA GLY A 296 -4.14 -8.50 0.56
C GLY A 296 -4.36 -7.00 0.33
N ALA A 297 -4.42 -6.58 -0.94
CA ALA A 297 -4.65 -5.20 -1.35
C ALA A 297 -5.97 -4.66 -0.78
N GLN A 298 -7.08 -5.39 -0.95
CA GLN A 298 -8.38 -5.00 -0.42
C GLN A 298 -8.32 -4.82 1.10
N ARG A 299 -7.68 -5.76 1.81
CA ARG A 299 -7.66 -5.74 3.27
C ARG A 299 -6.94 -4.50 3.81
N ILE A 300 -5.81 -4.11 3.21
CA ILE A 300 -5.11 -2.89 3.64
C ILE A 300 -5.88 -1.63 3.31
N ILE A 301 -6.52 -1.55 2.13
CA ILE A 301 -7.28 -0.37 1.72
C ILE A 301 -8.55 -0.22 2.55
N MET A 302 -9.27 -1.31 2.84
CA MET A 302 -10.44 -1.26 3.72
C MET A 302 -10.04 -0.90 5.16
N ALA A 303 -8.89 -1.37 5.64
CA ALA A 303 -8.38 -0.97 6.95
C ALA A 303 -8.03 0.52 7.00
N ASP A 304 -7.45 1.07 5.94
CA ASP A 304 -7.15 2.48 5.81
C ASP A 304 -8.42 3.35 5.82
N VAL A 305 -9.48 2.92 5.12
CA VAL A 305 -10.81 3.55 5.22
C VAL A 305 -11.29 3.56 6.67
N VAL A 306 -11.19 2.43 7.39
CA VAL A 306 -11.58 2.35 8.80
C VAL A 306 -10.73 3.30 9.66
N HIS A 307 -9.42 3.33 9.43
CA HIS A 307 -8.51 4.21 10.17
C HIS A 307 -8.88 5.67 9.95
N ALA A 308 -9.00 6.11 8.71
CA ALA A 308 -9.29 7.50 8.38
C ALA A 308 -10.65 7.96 8.93
N LEU A 309 -11.72 7.18 8.75
CA LEU A 309 -13.06 7.59 9.17
C LEU A 309 -13.33 7.39 10.68
N HIS A 310 -12.80 6.33 11.28
CA HIS A 310 -13.18 5.93 12.64
C HIS A 310 -12.08 6.02 13.69
N ALA A 311 -10.80 6.03 13.30
CA ALA A 311 -9.73 6.37 14.24
C ALA A 311 -9.45 7.87 14.22
N LEU A 312 -9.44 8.50 13.04
CA LEU A 312 -9.04 9.91 12.90
C LEU A 312 -10.19 10.89 12.73
N GLY A 313 -11.35 10.42 12.27
CA GLY A 313 -12.54 11.25 12.13
C GLY A 313 -12.56 12.11 10.86
N ALA A 314 -11.89 11.69 9.78
CA ALA A 314 -12.09 12.30 8.47
C ALA A 314 -13.55 12.10 8.01
N SER A 315 -14.08 13.07 7.27
CA SER A 315 -15.45 13.03 6.73
C SER A 315 -15.50 12.48 5.31
N ALA A 316 -14.41 12.64 4.55
CA ALA A 316 -14.33 12.16 3.18
C ALA A 316 -12.92 11.72 2.78
N LEU A 317 -12.80 10.95 1.70
CA LEU A 317 -11.53 10.43 1.19
C LEU A 317 -11.41 10.60 -0.34
N ARG A 318 -10.26 11.09 -0.80
CA ARG A 318 -9.85 11.09 -2.21
C ARG A 318 -9.36 9.71 -2.60
N LEU A 319 -9.86 9.17 -3.71
CA LEU A 319 -9.37 7.94 -4.32
C LEU A 319 -8.33 8.32 -5.39
N ASP A 320 -7.06 8.10 -5.06
CA ASP A 320 -5.94 8.34 -5.96
C ASP A 320 -5.76 7.17 -6.95
N ALA A 321 -5.54 7.47 -8.24
CA ALA A 321 -5.15 6.46 -9.24
C ALA A 321 -6.04 5.20 -9.28
N SER A 322 -7.34 5.31 -8.99
CA SER A 322 -8.27 4.18 -8.96
C SER A 322 -8.53 3.47 -10.31
N PRO A 323 -8.18 4.01 -11.49
CA PRO A 323 -8.21 3.24 -12.75
C PRO A 323 -7.11 2.20 -12.91
N LEU A 324 -6.10 2.20 -12.03
CA LEU A 324 -4.85 1.45 -12.21
C LEU A 324 -4.73 0.28 -11.21
N LEU A 325 -5.85 -0.38 -10.89
CA LEU A 325 -5.91 -1.45 -9.89
C LEU A 325 -5.75 -2.86 -10.49
N ALA A 326 -5.44 -2.99 -11.77
CA ALA A 326 -5.40 -4.27 -12.47
C ALA A 326 -4.26 -4.34 -13.48
N VAL A 327 -3.84 -5.55 -13.82
CA VAL A 327 -3.03 -5.83 -15.00
C VAL A 327 -3.53 -7.13 -15.62
N GLU A 328 -3.71 -7.13 -16.94
CA GLU A 328 -4.18 -8.29 -17.69
C GLU A 328 -3.41 -8.44 -19.01
N GLY A 329 -2.83 -9.62 -19.24
CA GLY A 329 -2.26 -9.99 -20.54
C GLY A 329 -3.35 -10.19 -21.57
N ARG A 330 -3.11 -9.77 -22.82
CA ARG A 330 -4.12 -9.84 -23.90
C ARG A 330 -3.62 -10.70 -25.04
N ASP A 331 -4.17 -11.90 -25.18
CA ASP A 331 -3.82 -12.83 -26.24
C ASP A 331 -3.93 -12.18 -27.63
N GLY A 332 -2.83 -12.19 -28.39
CA GLY A 332 -2.78 -11.65 -29.74
C GLY A 332 -2.66 -10.12 -29.84
N LEU A 333 -2.53 -9.42 -28.71
CA LEU A 333 -2.17 -8.00 -28.66
C LEU A 333 -0.74 -7.83 -28.11
N ASP A 334 -0.07 -6.75 -28.51
CA ASP A 334 1.32 -6.45 -28.16
C ASP A 334 1.48 -5.75 -26.80
N LYS A 335 0.36 -5.37 -26.17
CA LYS A 335 0.32 -4.66 -24.89
C LYS A 335 -0.73 -5.27 -23.96
N SER A 336 -0.35 -5.43 -22.70
CA SER A 336 -1.24 -5.69 -21.57
C SER A 336 -2.11 -4.49 -21.20
N TRP A 337 -3.29 -4.79 -20.66
CA TRP A 337 -4.28 -3.82 -20.18
C TRP A 337 -4.03 -3.46 -18.72
N VAL A 338 -4.01 -2.17 -18.40
CA VAL A 338 -3.89 -1.66 -17.04
C VAL A 338 -4.93 -0.59 -16.71
N GLU A 339 -5.17 0.35 -17.61
CA GLU A 339 -5.94 1.55 -17.32
C GLU A 339 -7.42 1.34 -17.62
N GLY A 340 -8.29 1.61 -16.64
CA GLY A 340 -9.75 1.50 -16.83
C GLY A 340 -10.27 0.08 -16.93
N HIS A 341 -9.46 -0.92 -16.56
CA HIS A 341 -9.86 -2.33 -16.55
C HIS A 341 -11.09 -2.57 -15.64
N PRO A 342 -12.02 -3.51 -15.95
CA PRO A 342 -13.24 -3.75 -15.15
C PRO A 342 -12.99 -4.07 -13.68
N LEU A 343 -11.87 -4.72 -13.35
CA LEU A 343 -11.43 -4.91 -11.97
C LEU A 343 -11.15 -3.58 -11.25
N ALA A 344 -10.59 -2.58 -11.95
CA ALA A 344 -10.34 -1.26 -11.38
C ALA A 344 -11.66 -0.51 -11.11
N GLU A 345 -12.63 -0.61 -12.03
CA GLU A 345 -14.00 -0.12 -11.80
C GLU A 345 -14.61 -0.81 -10.56
N GLY A 346 -14.56 -2.15 -10.50
CA GLY A 346 -15.08 -2.92 -9.37
C GLY A 346 -14.39 -2.60 -8.03
N GLY A 347 -13.07 -2.39 -8.05
CA GLY A 347 -12.28 -2.00 -6.89
C GLY A 347 -12.66 -0.60 -6.38
N ALA A 348 -12.76 0.38 -7.28
CA ALA A 348 -13.21 1.73 -6.96
C ALA A 348 -14.64 1.73 -6.36
N ASN A 349 -15.54 0.95 -6.96
CA ASN A 349 -16.90 0.75 -6.44
C ASN A 349 -16.89 0.16 -5.02
N LEU A 350 -16.07 -0.87 -4.77
CA LEU A 350 -15.96 -1.49 -3.46
C LEU A 350 -15.45 -0.51 -2.39
N ILE A 351 -14.43 0.29 -2.72
CA ILE A 351 -13.88 1.32 -1.82
C ILE A 351 -14.95 2.37 -1.50
N ALA A 352 -15.60 2.94 -2.52
CA ALA A 352 -16.62 3.96 -2.34
C ALA A 352 -17.83 3.46 -1.53
N MET A 353 -18.26 2.21 -1.77
CA MET A 353 -19.31 1.57 -0.98
C MET A 353 -18.88 1.37 0.47
N MET A 354 -17.63 0.97 0.75
CA MET A 354 -17.14 0.86 2.13
C MET A 354 -17.13 2.23 2.83
N ILE A 355 -16.63 3.26 2.16
CA ILE A 355 -16.60 4.63 2.69
C ILE A 355 -18.01 5.08 3.07
N ARG A 356 -18.98 4.95 2.16
CA ARG A 356 -20.39 5.29 2.43
C ARG A 356 -20.99 4.46 3.55
N LYS A 357 -20.73 3.14 3.58
CA LYS A 357 -21.23 2.23 4.63
C LYS A 357 -20.77 2.69 6.02
N LEU A 358 -19.55 3.19 6.10
CA LEU A 358 -18.94 3.73 7.33
C LEU A 358 -19.27 5.21 7.60
N GLY A 359 -20.07 5.84 6.73
CA GLY A 359 -20.64 7.17 6.93
C GLY A 359 -19.83 8.31 6.32
N GLY A 360 -18.78 8.01 5.57
CA GLY A 360 -18.00 9.01 4.85
C GLY A 360 -18.53 9.32 3.45
N TYR A 361 -17.85 10.27 2.81
CA TYR A 361 -17.95 10.57 1.39
C TYR A 361 -16.65 10.26 0.66
N SER A 362 -16.72 10.17 -0.65
CA SER A 362 -15.58 9.88 -1.51
C SER A 362 -15.58 10.78 -2.74
N PHE A 363 -14.40 11.15 -3.19
CA PHE A 363 -14.23 11.72 -4.51
C PHE A 363 -13.00 11.10 -5.18
N GLN A 364 -12.93 11.15 -6.50
CA GLN A 364 -11.88 10.47 -7.24
C GLN A 364 -11.14 11.41 -8.18
N GLU A 365 -9.85 11.12 -8.37
CA GLU A 365 -9.08 11.64 -9.49
C GLU A 365 -9.20 10.68 -10.66
N LEU A 366 -9.94 11.10 -11.69
CA LEU A 366 -10.18 10.32 -12.89
C LEU A 366 -9.96 11.16 -14.13
N ASN A 367 -8.71 11.25 -14.58
CA ASN A 367 -8.35 11.89 -15.84
C ASN A 367 -8.53 10.89 -17.01
N GLN A 368 -9.78 10.57 -17.32
CA GLN A 368 -10.17 9.61 -18.37
C GLN A 368 -11.19 10.24 -19.33
N PRO A 369 -11.45 9.65 -20.52
CA PRO A 369 -12.56 10.07 -21.37
C PRO A 369 -13.92 10.07 -20.65
N LEU A 370 -14.86 10.89 -21.13
CA LEU A 370 -16.17 11.08 -20.48
C LEU A 370 -16.98 9.77 -20.37
N GLU A 371 -16.80 8.85 -21.32
CA GLU A 371 -17.45 7.54 -21.29
C GLU A 371 -16.97 6.67 -20.12
N ASP A 372 -15.69 6.75 -19.75
CA ASP A 372 -15.13 6.03 -18.61
C ASP A 372 -15.47 6.73 -17.30
N LEU A 373 -15.51 8.07 -17.28
CA LEU A 373 -16.04 8.81 -16.14
C LEU A 373 -17.45 8.33 -15.77
N LYS A 374 -18.31 8.11 -16.76
CA LYS A 374 -19.67 7.59 -16.52
C LYS A 374 -19.67 6.20 -15.88
N LYS A 375 -18.77 5.31 -16.29
CA LYS A 375 -18.66 3.95 -15.72
C LYS A 375 -18.27 4.03 -14.24
N PHE A 376 -17.19 4.72 -13.93
CA PHE A 376 -16.66 4.86 -12.57
C PHE A 376 -17.59 5.63 -11.62
N THR A 377 -18.45 6.52 -12.13
CA THR A 377 -19.37 7.31 -11.28
C THR A 377 -20.72 6.65 -11.03
N THR A 378 -21.07 5.57 -11.75
CA THR A 378 -22.39 4.94 -11.59
C THR A 378 -22.55 4.33 -10.18
N TRP A 379 -21.50 3.67 -9.69
CA TRP A 379 -21.47 3.01 -8.37
C TRP A 379 -20.28 3.42 -7.49
N GLY A 380 -19.33 4.17 -8.06
CA GLY A 380 -18.07 4.54 -7.43
C GLY A 380 -18.19 5.78 -6.57
N ALA A 381 -17.23 6.68 -6.68
CA ALA A 381 -17.09 7.83 -5.79
C ALA A 381 -18.28 8.80 -5.88
N ASP A 382 -18.49 9.57 -4.81
CA ASP A 382 -19.60 10.54 -4.73
C ASP A 382 -19.37 11.76 -5.61
N LEU A 383 -18.12 12.17 -5.81
CA LEU A 383 -17.70 13.23 -6.73
C LEU A 383 -16.49 12.80 -7.57
N SER A 384 -16.21 13.54 -8.64
CA SER A 384 -14.99 13.41 -9.44
C SER A 384 -14.46 14.80 -9.73
N TYR A 385 -13.13 14.93 -9.86
CA TYR A 385 -12.57 16.11 -10.50
C TYR A 385 -13.14 16.27 -11.92
N ASP A 386 -13.39 17.51 -12.32
CA ASP A 386 -13.71 17.87 -13.70
C ASP A 386 -12.40 18.21 -14.43
N PHE A 387 -11.98 17.32 -15.33
CA PHE A 387 -10.81 17.51 -16.19
C PHE A 387 -11.20 17.98 -17.60
N PHE A 388 -12.48 18.21 -17.88
CA PHE A 388 -12.99 18.50 -19.22
C PHE A 388 -13.26 19.98 -19.46
N THR A 389 -13.68 20.71 -18.42
CA THR A 389 -13.96 22.15 -18.47
C THR A 389 -12.78 22.95 -17.97
#